data_AF-A0A2E0XH83-F1
#
_entry.id   AF-A0A2E0XH83-F1
#
_cell.length_a   1.000
_cell.length_b   1.000
_cell.length_c   1.000
_cell.angle_alpha   90.00
_cell.angle_beta   90.00
_cell.angle_gamma   90.00
#
_symmetry.space_group_name_H-M   'P 1'
#
loop_
_entity.id
_entity.type
_entity.pdbx_description
1 polymer ?
#
loop_
_entity_poly.entity_id
_entity_poly.type
_entity_poly.pdbx_seq_one_letter_code
_entity_poly.pdbx_strand_id
1 'polypeptide(L)'
;MVPLISSGVAGPLGVLHLPRLWCKVILNAKGQLAAGYPECGDGYDQMVLTALGLDRQATLDYLHSNVPTYIQFESWVLEQSGGSLDQEAVDQINADIRGYNHDDETRKSILDTSGLKDDGSILDAVNLNNLDDWSEFHAELASS
;
A
#
# COMPACT_ATOMS: atom_id res chain seq x y z
N MET A 1 -8.63 -1.29 11.88
CA MET A 1 -7.20 -1.62 11.77
C MET A 1 -6.66 -1.00 10.51
N VAL A 2 -5.67 -0.14 10.68
CA VAL A 2 -4.87 0.42 9.59
C VAL A 2 -3.76 -0.57 9.17
N PRO A 3 -3.37 -0.59 7.89
CA PRO A 3 -2.29 -1.46 7.41
C PRO A 3 -0.93 -0.97 7.92
N LEU A 4 -0.31 -1.68 8.86
CA LEU A 4 1.01 -1.31 9.39
C LEU A 4 2.19 -1.76 8.52
N ILE A 5 1.93 -2.37 7.35
CA ILE A 5 2.98 -2.70 6.38
C ILE A 5 3.30 -1.46 5.56
N SER A 6 4.54 -0.98 5.61
CA SER A 6 4.97 0.20 4.86
C SER A 6 4.84 0.02 3.34
N SER A 7 4.51 1.08 2.61
CA SER A 7 4.60 1.12 1.14
C SER A 7 6.02 0.83 0.62
N GLY A 8 7.04 1.04 1.45
CA GLY A 8 8.44 0.81 1.10
C GLY A 8 8.93 -0.64 1.27
N VAL A 9 8.04 -1.58 1.57
CA VAL A 9 8.37 -3.01 1.70
C VAL A 9 7.99 -3.78 0.44
N ALA A 10 8.86 -4.70 0.03
CA ALA A 10 8.60 -5.69 -1.00
C ALA A 10 8.65 -7.11 -0.44
N GLY A 11 7.89 -8.01 -1.07
CA GLY A 11 8.00 -9.45 -0.89
C GLY A 11 9.00 -10.10 -1.86
N PRO A 12 9.00 -11.44 -1.95
CA PRO A 12 9.78 -12.21 -2.92
C PRO A 12 9.70 -11.74 -4.37
N LEU A 13 8.56 -11.20 -4.84
CA LEU A 13 8.45 -10.67 -6.21
C LEU A 13 9.17 -9.33 -6.41
N GLY A 14 9.71 -8.73 -5.35
CA GLY A 14 10.47 -7.49 -5.43
C GLY A 14 9.62 -6.23 -5.65
N VAL A 15 8.29 -6.34 -5.68
CA VAL A 15 7.38 -5.21 -5.93
C VAL A 15 7.08 -4.48 -4.62
N LEU A 16 7.52 -3.22 -4.51
CA LEU A 16 7.18 -2.35 -3.40
C LEU A 16 5.66 -2.15 -3.34
N HIS A 17 5.15 -1.92 -2.13
CA HIS A 17 3.74 -1.67 -1.84
C HIS A 17 2.77 -2.85 -2.10
N LEU A 18 3.15 -3.86 -2.88
CA LEU A 18 2.33 -5.07 -3.09
C LEU A 18 1.93 -5.79 -1.77
N PRO A 19 2.83 -5.95 -0.76
CA PRO A 19 2.45 -6.46 0.56
C PRO A 19 1.40 -5.61 1.27
N ARG A 20 1.48 -4.29 1.13
CA ARG A 20 0.55 -3.35 1.75
C ARG A 20 -0.81 -3.39 1.08
N LEU A 21 -0.86 -3.40 -0.26
CA LEU A 21 -2.09 -3.59 -1.03
C LEU A 21 -2.82 -4.86 -0.60
N TRP A 22 -2.11 -6.00 -0.55
CA TRP A 22 -2.66 -7.26 -0.05
C TRP A 22 -3.25 -7.10 1.36
N CYS A 23 -2.48 -6.54 2.30
CA CYS A 23 -2.93 -6.38 3.69
C CYS A 23 -4.22 -5.56 3.80
N LYS A 24 -4.31 -4.44 3.07
CA LYS A 24 -5.51 -3.59 3.02
C LYS A 24 -6.75 -4.35 2.58
N VAL A 25 -6.65 -5.08 1.46
CA VAL A 25 -7.80 -5.80 0.89
C VAL A 25 -8.19 -6.98 1.77
N ILE A 26 -7.23 -7.72 2.35
CA ILE A 26 -7.52 -8.79 3.31
C ILE A 26 -8.23 -8.24 4.56
N LEU A 27 -7.76 -7.13 5.11
CA LEU A 27 -8.43 -6.47 6.23
C LEU A 27 -9.86 -6.08 5.88
N ASN A 28 -10.09 -5.53 4.67
CA ASN A 28 -11.43 -5.16 4.24
C ASN A 28 -12.34 -6.38 4.05
N ALA A 29 -11.83 -7.44 3.40
CA ALA A 29 -12.54 -8.71 3.22
C ALA A 29 -12.98 -9.36 4.54
N LYS A 30 -12.25 -9.08 5.64
CA LYS A 30 -12.58 -9.56 6.99
C LYS A 30 -13.40 -8.57 7.82
N GLY A 31 -13.76 -7.41 7.29
CA GLY A 31 -14.46 -6.35 8.02
C GLY A 31 -13.63 -5.73 9.13
N GLN A 32 -12.31 -5.72 8.98
CA GLN A 32 -11.35 -5.26 9.98
C GLN A 32 -10.56 -4.01 9.56
N LEU A 33 -10.66 -3.60 8.29
CA LEU A 33 -10.05 -2.37 7.82
C LEU A 33 -10.68 -1.16 8.54
N ALA A 34 -9.84 -0.19 8.90
CA ALA A 34 -10.27 1.04 9.56
C ALA A 34 -11.37 1.75 8.77
N ALA A 35 -12.36 2.32 9.46
CA ALA A 35 -13.48 3.00 8.82
C ALA A 35 -12.98 4.22 8.03
N GLY A 36 -13.38 4.33 6.76
CA GLY A 36 -12.94 5.40 5.86
C GLY A 36 -11.58 5.16 5.19
N TYR A 37 -10.84 4.13 5.59
CA TYR A 37 -9.57 3.78 4.96
C TYR A 37 -9.83 3.13 3.58
N PRO A 38 -9.25 3.63 2.48
CA PRO A 38 -9.53 3.09 1.16
C PRO A 38 -8.91 1.70 1.00
N GLU A 39 -9.71 0.68 0.63
CA GLU A 39 -9.19 -0.68 0.42
C GLU A 39 -8.15 -0.75 -0.72
N CYS A 40 -8.36 0.06 -1.76
CA CYS A 40 -7.53 0.19 -2.94
C CYS A 40 -7.78 1.59 -3.49
N GLY A 41 -6.79 2.47 -3.40
CA GLY A 41 -6.86 3.85 -3.87
C GLY A 41 -6.27 4.05 -5.26
N ASP A 42 -6.33 5.29 -5.77
CA ASP A 42 -5.82 5.62 -7.10
C ASP A 42 -4.32 6.01 -7.11
N GLY A 43 -3.67 5.98 -5.93
CA GLY A 43 -2.22 6.18 -5.77
C GLY A 43 -1.43 4.88 -5.99
N TYR A 44 -0.54 4.55 -5.04
CA TYR A 44 0.35 3.39 -5.15
C TYR A 44 -0.35 2.05 -5.46
N ASP A 45 -1.57 1.82 -4.96
CA ASP A 45 -2.33 0.62 -5.27
C ASP A 45 -2.57 0.49 -6.78
N GLN A 46 -3.07 1.56 -7.42
CA GLN A 46 -3.30 1.60 -8.86
C GLN A 46 -1.99 1.54 -9.64
N MET A 47 -0.92 2.20 -9.17
CA MET A 47 0.39 2.16 -9.82
C MET A 47 0.95 0.73 -9.87
N VAL A 48 0.87 -0.02 -8.76
CA VAL A 48 1.28 -1.43 -8.69
C VAL A 48 0.45 -2.30 -9.62
N LEU A 49 -0.88 -2.18 -9.57
CA LEU A 49 -1.77 -2.96 -10.45
C LEU A 49 -1.46 -2.71 -11.93
N THR A 50 -1.30 -1.44 -12.32
CA THR A 50 -0.95 -1.06 -13.69
C THR A 50 0.41 -1.59 -14.11
N ALA A 51 1.44 -1.46 -13.27
CA ALA A 51 2.79 -1.94 -13.58
C ALA A 51 2.86 -3.47 -13.76
N LEU A 52 2.03 -4.20 -13.02
CA LEU A 52 1.93 -5.67 -13.12
C LEU A 52 0.95 -6.16 -14.20
N GLY A 53 0.25 -5.24 -14.88
CA GLY A 53 -0.78 -5.59 -15.86
C GLY A 53 -2.00 -6.27 -15.25
N LEU A 54 -2.27 -6.05 -13.97
CA LEU A 54 -3.37 -6.68 -13.24
C LEU A 54 -4.66 -5.87 -13.39
N ASP A 55 -5.75 -6.56 -13.69
CA ASP A 55 -7.08 -5.96 -13.62
C ASP A 55 -7.47 -5.70 -12.16
N ARG A 56 -7.90 -4.47 -11.85
CA ARG A 56 -8.21 -4.05 -10.48
C ARG A 56 -9.38 -4.85 -9.90
N GLN A 57 -10.47 -5.00 -10.65
CA GLN A 57 -11.65 -5.67 -10.15
C GLN A 57 -11.37 -7.16 -9.93
N ALA A 58 -10.73 -7.83 -10.90
CA ALA A 58 -10.37 -9.24 -10.78
C ALA A 58 -9.40 -9.50 -9.61
N THR A 59 -8.46 -8.58 -9.37
CA THR A 59 -7.53 -8.68 -8.23
C THR A 59 -8.26 -8.55 -6.90
N LEU A 60 -9.15 -7.57 -6.77
CA LEU A 60 -9.97 -7.39 -5.57
C LEU A 60 -10.90 -8.60 -5.36
N ASP A 61 -11.58 -9.06 -6.40
CA ASP A 61 -12.48 -10.23 -6.34
C ASP A 61 -11.73 -11.49 -5.87
N TYR A 62 -10.50 -11.71 -6.37
CA TYR A 62 -9.67 -12.82 -5.93
C TYR A 62 -9.29 -12.71 -4.44
N LEU A 63 -8.80 -11.56 -4.00
CA LEU A 63 -8.40 -11.33 -2.61
C LEU A 63 -9.58 -11.45 -1.64
N HIS A 64 -10.73 -10.87 -1.99
CA HIS A 64 -11.96 -10.94 -1.20
C HIS A 64 -12.50 -12.37 -1.08
N SER A 65 -12.53 -13.10 -2.20
CA SER A 65 -13.12 -14.45 -2.24
C SER A 65 -12.25 -15.50 -1.55
N ASN A 66 -10.92 -15.36 -1.65
CA ASN A 66 -9.99 -16.41 -1.23
C ASN A 66 -9.28 -16.11 0.09
N VAL A 67 -9.17 -14.82 0.47
CA VAL A 67 -8.40 -14.37 1.63
C VAL A 67 -7.01 -15.06 1.71
N PRO A 68 -6.22 -15.03 0.62
CA PRO A 68 -4.99 -15.80 0.53
C PRO A 68 -3.92 -15.29 1.51
N THR A 69 -2.99 -16.15 1.90
CA THR A 69 -1.71 -15.69 2.47
C THR A 69 -0.95 -14.85 1.44
N TYR A 70 -0.01 -14.01 1.89
CA TYR A 70 0.74 -13.15 0.98
C TYR A 70 1.51 -13.95 -0.10
N ILE A 71 2.10 -15.10 0.25
CA ILE A 71 2.82 -15.95 -0.72
C ILE A 71 1.87 -16.57 -1.76
N GLN A 72 0.64 -16.92 -1.36
CA GLN A 72 -0.38 -17.39 -2.30
C GLN A 72 -0.81 -16.27 -3.25
N PHE A 73 -0.92 -15.03 -2.75
CA PHE A 73 -1.21 -13.88 -3.59
C PHE A 73 -0.09 -13.59 -4.60
N GLU A 74 1.19 -13.61 -4.19
CA GLU A 74 2.31 -13.49 -5.13
C GLU A 74 2.31 -14.62 -6.18
N SER A 75 1.98 -15.85 -5.77
CA SER A 75 1.84 -16.97 -6.72
C SER A 75 0.74 -16.68 -7.76
N TRP A 76 -0.42 -16.17 -7.31
CA TRP A 76 -1.51 -15.77 -8.20
C TRP A 76 -1.13 -14.62 -9.13
N VAL A 77 -0.38 -13.62 -8.64
CA VAL A 77 0.15 -12.52 -9.46
C VAL A 77 1.03 -13.07 -10.59
N LEU A 78 1.95 -13.99 -10.28
CA LEU A 78 2.78 -14.64 -11.31
C LEU A 78 1.93 -15.39 -12.33
N GLU A 79 0.88 -16.10 -11.90
CA GLU A 79 -0.04 -16.78 -12.82
C GLU A 79 -0.72 -15.79 -13.78
N GLN A 80 -1.15 -14.61 -13.29
CA GLN A 80 -1.73 -13.57 -14.14
C GLN A 80 -0.72 -12.98 -15.12
N SER A 81 0.57 -12.96 -14.76
CA SER A 81 1.66 -12.48 -15.62
C SER A 81 2.29 -13.56 -16.50
N GLY A 82 1.69 -14.75 -16.61
CA GLY A 82 2.21 -15.84 -17.47
C GLY A 82 3.47 -16.53 -16.93
N GLY A 83 3.74 -16.42 -15.62
CA GLY A 83 4.79 -17.14 -14.90
C GLY A 83 6.04 -16.31 -14.57
N SER A 84 6.14 -15.07 -15.04
CA SER A 84 7.25 -14.16 -14.73
C SER A 84 6.83 -12.70 -14.81
N LEU A 85 7.44 -11.84 -13.99
CA LEU A 85 7.25 -10.39 -14.08
C LEU A 85 8.28 -9.76 -15.02
N ASP A 86 7.87 -8.71 -15.72
CA ASP A 86 8.78 -7.79 -16.40
C ASP A 86 9.60 -7.02 -15.35
N GLN A 87 10.89 -7.34 -15.26
CA GLN A 87 11.77 -6.76 -14.25
C GLN A 87 12.04 -5.27 -14.49
N GLU A 88 12.01 -4.79 -15.73
CA GLU A 88 12.18 -3.37 -16.01
C GLU A 88 10.97 -2.58 -15.51
N ALA A 89 9.76 -3.11 -15.73
CA ALA A 89 8.54 -2.53 -15.18
C ALA A 89 8.54 -2.53 -13.64
N VAL A 90 9.01 -3.62 -13.01
CA VAL A 90 9.14 -3.73 -11.54
C VAL A 90 10.15 -2.71 -10.99
N ASP A 91 11.32 -2.58 -11.63
CA ASP A 91 12.33 -1.60 -11.22
C ASP A 91 11.83 -0.17 -11.37
N GLN A 92 11.10 0.14 -12.45
CA GLN A 92 10.52 1.45 -12.69
C GLN A 92 9.47 1.80 -11.63
N ILE A 93 8.49 0.93 -11.36
CA ILE A 93 7.47 1.22 -10.33
C ILE A 93 8.08 1.35 -8.94
N ASN A 94 9.12 0.57 -8.65
CA ASN A 94 9.84 0.69 -7.40
C ASN A 94 10.61 2.01 -7.27
N ALA A 95 11.16 2.53 -8.37
CA ALA A 95 11.78 3.86 -8.40
C ALA A 95 10.73 4.96 -8.23
N ASP A 96 9.59 4.82 -8.90
CA ASP A 96 8.47 5.77 -8.81
C ASP A 96 7.94 5.85 -7.38
N ILE A 97 7.72 4.70 -6.71
CA ILE A 97 7.29 4.66 -5.30
C ILE A 97 8.28 5.38 -4.40
N ARG A 98 9.60 5.12 -4.55
CA ARG A 98 10.64 5.76 -3.73
C ARG A 98 10.79 7.26 -4.00
N GLY A 99 10.51 7.70 -5.22
CA GLY A 99 10.64 9.09 -5.64
C GLY A 99 9.37 9.93 -5.51
N TYR A 100 8.24 9.31 -5.18
CA TYR A 100 6.95 10.00 -5.09
C TYR A 100 6.83 10.80 -3.79
N ASN A 101 6.49 12.07 -3.94
CA ASN A 101 6.19 12.98 -2.85
C ASN A 101 4.68 13.28 -2.86
N HIS A 102 4.08 13.33 -1.67
CA HIS A 102 2.74 13.89 -1.52
C HIS A 102 2.75 15.38 -1.82
N ASP A 103 1.59 15.93 -2.14
CA ASP A 103 1.43 17.38 -2.22
C ASP A 103 1.65 18.05 -0.85
N ASP A 104 1.88 19.36 -0.88
CA ASP A 104 2.19 20.16 0.31
C ASP A 104 1.05 20.16 1.35
N GLU A 105 -0.21 20.04 0.93
CA GLU A 105 -1.36 20.05 1.83
C GLU A 105 -1.46 18.72 2.58
N THR A 106 -1.37 17.62 1.85
CA THR A 106 -1.34 16.26 2.41
C THR A 106 -0.15 16.08 3.37
N ARG A 107 1.06 16.50 2.95
CA ARG A 107 2.25 16.43 3.82
C ARG A 107 2.05 17.18 5.14
N LYS A 108 1.58 18.43 5.08
CA LYS A 108 1.38 19.26 6.29
C LYS A 108 0.36 18.63 7.23
N SER A 109 -0.76 18.14 6.69
CA SER A 109 -1.79 17.47 7.48
C SER A 109 -1.26 16.26 8.25
N ILE A 110 -0.49 15.40 7.59
CA ILE A 110 0.11 14.20 8.21
C ILE A 110 1.12 14.58 9.29
N LEU A 111 2.02 15.53 9.00
CA LEU A 111 3.04 15.96 9.95
C LEU A 111 2.43 16.63 11.19
N ASP A 112 1.44 17.52 10.99
CA ASP A 112 0.73 18.18 12.09
C ASP A 112 0.00 17.15 12.98
N THR A 113 -0.68 16.17 12.37
CA THR A 113 -1.36 15.07 13.09
C THR A 113 -0.37 14.22 13.87
N SER A 114 0.82 14.01 13.33
CA SER A 114 1.92 13.27 13.97
C SER A 114 2.68 14.09 15.03
N GLY A 115 2.32 15.36 15.23
CA GLY A 115 3.03 16.27 16.15
C GLY A 115 4.44 16.66 15.70
N LEU A 116 4.73 16.54 14.40
CA LEU A 116 6.02 16.88 13.80
C LEU A 116 5.94 18.21 13.06
N LYS A 117 6.96 19.05 13.26
CA LYS A 117 7.09 20.30 12.51
C LYS A 117 7.50 20.00 11.08
N ASP A 118 6.80 20.57 10.10
CA ASP A 118 7.26 20.58 8.71
C ASP A 118 8.50 21.49 8.56
N ASP A 119 9.68 20.88 8.54
CA ASP A 119 10.96 21.53 8.26
C ASP A 119 11.51 21.19 6.85
N GLY A 120 10.70 20.52 6.02
CA GLY A 120 11.06 20.08 4.68
C GLY A 120 11.97 18.85 4.62
N SER A 121 12.24 18.17 5.74
CA SER A 121 13.08 16.96 5.75
C SER A 121 12.35 15.67 5.34
N ILE A 122 11.03 15.62 5.48
CA ILE A 122 10.20 14.46 5.14
C ILE A 122 9.27 14.85 4.00
N LEU A 123 9.65 14.49 2.78
CA LEU A 123 8.87 14.80 1.57
C LEU A 123 8.27 13.55 0.93
N ASP A 124 8.91 12.40 1.10
CA ASP A 124 8.51 11.17 0.44
C ASP A 124 7.23 10.61 1.03
N ALA A 125 6.33 10.15 0.16
CA ALA A 125 5.03 9.65 0.58
C ALA A 125 5.13 8.33 1.37
N VAL A 126 6.21 7.55 1.22
CA VAL A 126 6.41 6.33 1.99
C VAL A 126 6.53 6.64 3.48
N ASN A 127 7.41 7.57 3.86
CA ASN A 127 7.58 7.98 5.25
C ASN A 127 6.36 8.72 5.78
N LEU A 128 5.71 9.54 4.97
CA LEU A 128 4.46 10.20 5.37
C LEU A 128 3.34 9.18 5.65
N ASN A 129 3.12 8.21 4.77
CA ASN A 129 2.13 7.16 4.99
C ASN A 129 2.43 6.35 6.27
N ASN A 130 3.71 6.06 6.54
CA ASN A 130 4.11 5.39 7.77
C ASN A 130 3.68 6.19 9.01
N LEU A 131 3.98 7.49 9.05
CA LEU A 131 3.63 8.37 10.16
C LEU A 131 2.11 8.48 10.36
N ASP A 132 1.38 8.57 9.25
CA ASP A 132 -0.09 8.62 9.25
C ASP A 132 -0.68 7.32 9.84
N ASP A 133 -0.27 6.16 9.32
CA ASP A 133 -0.76 4.87 9.83
C ASP A 133 -0.41 4.65 11.30
N TRP A 134 0.78 5.05 11.75
CA TRP A 134 1.18 4.88 13.15
C TRP A 134 0.34 5.78 14.07
N SER A 135 0.04 6.99 13.62
CA SER A 135 -0.82 7.93 14.34
C SER A 135 -2.25 7.40 14.41
N GLU A 136 -2.81 6.93 13.29
CA GLU A 136 -4.14 6.34 13.24
C GLU A 136 -4.22 5.06 14.08
N PHE A 137 -3.24 4.16 14.00
CA PHE A 137 -3.18 2.95 14.82
C PHE A 137 -3.20 3.26 16.32
N HIS A 138 -2.37 4.22 16.76
CA HIS A 138 -2.37 4.63 18.16
C HIS A 138 -3.70 5.25 18.57
N ALA A 139 -4.31 6.08 17.71
CA ALA A 139 -5.62 6.68 17.97
C ALA A 139 -6.75 5.63 18.06
N GLU A 140 -6.76 4.62 17.19
CA GLU A 140 -7.70 3.49 17.24
C GLU A 140 -7.64 2.79 18.61
N LEU A 141 -6.44 2.54 19.13
CA LEU A 141 -6.23 1.88 20.43
C LEU A 141 -6.52 2.79 21.64
N ALA A 142 -6.24 4.08 21.54
CA ALA A 142 -6.52 5.03 22.62
C ALA A 142 -8.03 5.33 22.78
N SER A 143 -8.82 5.06 21.74
CA SER A 143 -10.25 5.33 21.68
C SER A 143 -11.13 4.12 22.07
N SER A 144 -10.52 2.95 22.27
CA SER A 144 -11.18 1.68 22.64
C SER A 144 -11.15 1.42 24.14
#